data_AF-B8AQJ7-F1
#
_entry.id   AF-B8AQJ7-F1
#
_cell.length_a   1.000
_cell.length_b   1.000
_cell.length_c   1.000
_cell.angle_alpha   90.00
_cell.angle_beta   90.00
_cell.angle_gamma   90.00
#
_symmetry.space_group_name_H-M   'P 1'
#
loop_
_entity.id
_entity.type
_entity.pdbx_description
1 polymer ?
#
loop_
_entity_poly.entity_id
_entity_poly.type
_entity_poly.pdbx_seq_one_letter_code
_entity_poly.pdbx_strand_id
1 'polypeptide(L)'
;MEAAMDLMRRMPPGRAETALNALLSLIPDHSLDLLSQVDLPLQVCMDKESVKEYILCEYNRDADSYRSPWSNKYDPPLEDGTVPSEEMRNLEVEANDVFSVYRDQYYEGGISSVYIWEDEDESFIACFLIKKDGEGKRGHMQIGSWDAIHVIQVGPEEEGAAHYCLNSTVMLSLTTDNKQSGTFNLSGSIRRQMSMTLAVADGHLVNMGKMIEEMEGKLRNSLDQVYFGKTREMVCTLRPPPEVLNRRLPDS
;
A
#
# COMPACT_ATOMS: atom_id res chain seq x y z
N MET A 1 3.35 -21.61 7.47
CA MET A 1 3.51 -20.22 7.00
C MET A 1 3.66 -20.11 5.47
N GLU A 2 4.70 -20.70 4.86
CA GLU A 2 4.97 -20.55 3.42
C GLU A 2 3.78 -20.90 2.51
N ALA A 3 3.08 -22.01 2.78
CA ALA A 3 1.90 -22.42 2.03
C ALA A 3 0.71 -21.44 2.19
N ALA A 4 0.55 -20.81 3.36
CA ALA A 4 -0.48 -19.81 3.58
C ALA A 4 -0.19 -18.53 2.77
N MET A 5 1.08 -18.11 2.73
CA MET A 5 1.52 -16.99 1.90
C MET A 5 1.39 -17.30 0.40
N ASP A 6 1.67 -18.54 -0.02
CA ASP A 6 1.46 -18.96 -1.41
C ASP A 6 -0.03 -18.99 -1.78
N LEU A 7 -0.91 -19.38 -0.84
CA LEU A 7 -2.35 -19.30 -1.04
C LEU A 7 -2.80 -17.85 -1.23
N MET A 8 -2.39 -16.94 -0.34
CA MET A 8 -2.75 -15.51 -0.45
C MET A 8 -2.28 -14.90 -1.77
N ARG A 9 -1.11 -15.30 -2.30
CA ARG A 9 -0.61 -14.87 -3.61
C ARG A 9 -1.43 -15.39 -4.80
N ARG A 10 -2.25 -16.43 -4.62
CA ARG A 10 -3.08 -17.04 -5.68
C ARG A 10 -4.56 -16.70 -5.56
N MET A 11 -5.01 -16.27 -4.38
CA MET A 11 -6.40 -15.91 -4.17
C MET A 11 -6.77 -14.65 -4.97
N PRO A 12 -8.00 -14.58 -5.51
CA PRO A 12 -8.49 -13.35 -6.13
C PRO A 12 -8.38 -12.18 -5.14
N PRO A 13 -7.79 -11.04 -5.53
CA PRO A 13 -7.56 -9.90 -4.62
C PRO A 13 -8.84 -9.40 -3.95
N GLY A 14 -9.98 -9.40 -4.66
CA GLY A 14 -11.28 -9.04 -4.09
C GLY A 14 -11.84 -10.00 -3.04
N ARG A 15 -11.15 -11.12 -2.76
CA ARG A 15 -11.48 -12.08 -1.70
C ARG A 15 -10.34 -12.26 -0.69
N ALA A 16 -9.30 -11.41 -0.74
CA ALA A 16 -8.14 -11.52 0.12
C ALA A 16 -8.52 -11.46 1.61
N GLU A 17 -9.42 -10.55 1.99
CA GLU A 17 -9.89 -10.42 3.38
C GLU A 17 -10.60 -11.69 3.88
N THR A 18 -11.51 -12.24 3.06
CA THR A 18 -12.19 -13.50 3.41
C THR A 18 -11.20 -14.67 3.51
N ALA A 19 -10.22 -14.73 2.61
CA ALA A 19 -9.18 -15.75 2.63
C ALA A 19 -8.30 -15.63 3.89
N LEU A 20 -7.93 -14.41 4.27
CA LEU A 20 -7.16 -14.15 5.48
C LEU A 20 -7.94 -14.57 6.72
N ASN A 21 -9.20 -14.16 6.85
CA ASN A 21 -10.06 -14.54 7.99
C ASN A 21 -10.22 -16.07 8.12
N ALA A 22 -10.34 -16.77 6.99
CA ALA A 22 -10.37 -18.24 6.98
C ALA A 22 -9.01 -18.84 7.43
N LEU A 23 -7.88 -18.26 7.01
CA LEU A 23 -6.55 -18.68 7.44
C LEU A 23 -6.33 -18.43 8.94
N LEU A 24 -6.72 -17.28 9.46
CA LEU A 24 -6.65 -16.96 10.89
C LEU A 24 -7.45 -17.97 11.73
N SER A 25 -8.61 -18.41 11.22
CA SER A 25 -9.43 -19.44 11.87
C SER A 25 -8.79 -20.84 11.80
N LEU A 26 -8.02 -21.13 10.73
CA LEU A 26 -7.44 -22.45 10.48
C LEU A 26 -6.09 -22.65 11.19
N ILE A 27 -5.28 -21.60 11.27
CA ILE A 27 -3.94 -21.59 11.86
C ILE A 27 -3.78 -20.42 12.85
N PRO A 28 -4.53 -20.44 13.97
CA PRO A 28 -4.57 -19.32 14.91
C PRO A 28 -3.19 -19.00 15.52
N ASP A 29 -2.33 -20.00 15.68
CA ASP A 29 -0.97 -19.85 16.22
C ASP A 29 -0.07 -18.94 15.36
N HIS A 30 -0.42 -18.70 14.09
CA HIS A 30 0.31 -17.85 13.16
C HIS A 30 -0.40 -16.52 12.85
N SER A 31 -1.41 -16.13 13.65
CA SER A 31 -2.25 -14.96 13.34
C SER A 31 -1.45 -13.66 13.23
N LEU A 32 -0.52 -13.42 14.16
CA LEU A 32 0.32 -12.23 14.17
C LEU A 32 1.24 -12.18 12.93
N ASP A 33 1.85 -13.32 12.58
CA ASP A 33 2.72 -13.42 11.41
C ASP A 33 1.93 -13.18 10.11
N LEU A 34 0.69 -13.67 10.04
CA LEU A 34 -0.17 -13.49 8.86
C LEU A 34 -0.62 -12.04 8.72
N LEU A 35 -1.10 -11.42 9.80
CA LEU A 35 -1.56 -10.02 9.79
C LEU A 35 -0.43 -9.05 9.45
N SER A 36 0.79 -9.32 9.91
CA SER A 36 1.97 -8.49 9.61
C SER A 36 2.51 -8.65 8.18
N GLN A 37 2.25 -9.79 7.52
CA GLN A 37 2.80 -10.05 6.18
C GLN A 37 1.81 -9.83 5.04
N VAL A 38 0.50 -9.92 5.31
CA VAL A 38 -0.55 -9.84 4.30
C VAL A 38 -1.16 -8.44 4.26
N ASP A 39 -0.87 -7.72 3.18
CA ASP A 39 -1.52 -6.43 2.93
C ASP A 39 -2.95 -6.64 2.42
N LEU A 40 -3.90 -5.91 3.01
CA LEU A 40 -5.29 -5.84 2.58
C LEU A 40 -5.60 -4.44 2.00
N PRO A 41 -6.65 -4.33 1.15
CA PRO A 41 -7.13 -3.02 0.70
C PRO A 41 -7.38 -2.08 1.88
N LEU A 42 -6.92 -0.85 1.76
CA LEU A 42 -6.91 0.11 2.86
C LEU A 42 -8.34 0.57 3.18
N GLN A 43 -8.64 0.63 4.48
CA GLN A 43 -9.90 1.17 4.99
C GLN A 43 -9.70 2.59 5.52
N VAL A 44 -10.78 3.38 5.53
CA VAL A 44 -10.77 4.78 5.95
C VAL A 44 -11.71 4.96 7.12
N CYS A 45 -11.28 5.74 8.10
CA CYS A 45 -12.11 6.24 9.18
C CYS A 45 -12.05 7.77 9.22
N MET A 46 -13.00 8.40 9.92
CA MET A 46 -13.01 9.83 10.16
C MET A 46 -12.72 10.11 11.63
N ASP A 47 -11.70 10.94 11.88
CA ASP A 47 -11.44 11.45 13.21
C ASP A 47 -12.52 12.46 13.59
N LYS A 48 -13.25 12.14 14.67
CA LYS A 48 -14.38 12.93 15.16
C LYS A 48 -13.97 14.29 15.73
N GLU A 49 -12.73 14.46 16.18
CA GLU A 49 -12.24 15.71 16.77
C GLU A 49 -11.66 16.65 15.71
N SER A 50 -10.82 16.11 14.83
CA SER A 50 -10.17 16.91 13.78
C SER A 50 -11.01 17.05 12.50
N VAL A 51 -12.07 16.24 12.35
CA VAL A 51 -12.93 16.17 11.15
C VAL A 51 -12.10 15.88 9.90
N LYS A 52 -11.08 15.03 10.04
CA LYS A 52 -10.19 14.59 8.96
C LYS A 52 -10.26 13.08 8.81
N GLU A 53 -10.20 12.62 7.58
CA GLU A 53 -10.12 11.20 7.25
C GLU A 53 -8.70 10.68 7.53
N TYR A 54 -8.61 9.42 7.95
CA TYR A 54 -7.34 8.71 8.15
C TYR A 54 -7.46 7.24 7.75
N ILE A 55 -6.33 6.62 7.44
CA ILE A 55 -6.26 5.26 6.93
C ILE A 55 -6.02 4.28 8.07
N LEU A 56 -6.77 3.18 8.08
CA LEU A 56 -6.63 2.08 9.04
C LEU A 56 -5.63 1.05 8.53
N CYS A 57 -4.71 0.64 9.41
CA CYS A 57 -3.75 -0.42 9.18
C CYS A 57 -3.32 -1.07 10.51
N GLU A 58 -2.55 -2.15 10.44
CA GLU A 58 -2.02 -2.79 11.65
C GLU A 58 -1.09 -1.86 12.44
N TYR A 59 -0.40 -0.92 11.79
CA TYR A 59 0.49 0.03 12.46
C TYR A 59 -0.24 1.13 13.23
N ASN A 60 -1.56 1.29 13.14
CA ASN A 60 -2.27 2.21 14.03
C ASN A 60 -3.35 1.50 14.84
N ARG A 61 -3.29 0.17 14.90
CA ARG A 61 -4.25 -0.67 15.59
C ARG A 61 -3.72 -1.08 16.96
N ASP A 62 -4.59 -0.98 17.96
CA ASP A 62 -4.40 -1.61 19.25
C ASP A 62 -5.72 -2.30 19.64
N ALA A 63 -5.66 -3.62 19.87
CA ALA A 63 -6.84 -4.49 19.95
C ALA A 63 -7.82 -4.27 18.77
N ASP A 64 -9.01 -3.73 19.03
CA ASP A 64 -10.03 -3.41 18.02
C ASP A 64 -10.21 -1.91 17.78
N SER A 65 -9.25 -1.10 18.22
CA SER A 65 -9.29 0.36 18.09
C SER A 65 -8.15 0.87 17.23
N TYR A 66 -8.37 2.02 16.58
CA TYR A 66 -7.38 2.62 15.68
C TYR A 66 -7.05 4.06 16.07
N ARG A 67 -5.75 4.36 16.17
CA ARG A 67 -5.21 5.69 16.50
C ARG A 67 -5.30 6.61 15.28
N SER A 68 -5.92 7.77 15.46
CA SER A 68 -5.90 8.84 14.47
C SER A 68 -4.53 9.55 14.45
N PRO A 69 -3.93 9.80 13.27
CA PRO A 69 -2.70 10.57 13.16
C PRO A 69 -2.93 12.07 13.46
N TRP A 70 -4.18 12.53 13.52
CA TRP A 70 -4.50 13.93 13.73
C TRP A 70 -4.68 14.27 15.22
N SER A 71 -5.60 13.59 15.90
CA SER A 71 -5.87 13.80 17.34
C SER A 71 -4.98 12.97 18.28
N ASN A 72 -4.24 11.99 17.74
CA ASN A 72 -3.48 10.99 18.51
C ASN A 72 -4.35 10.13 19.45
N LYS A 73 -5.65 9.99 19.16
CA LYS A 73 -6.60 9.22 19.96
C LYS A 73 -7.08 7.98 19.25
N TYR A 74 -7.34 6.93 20.01
CA TYR A 74 -7.95 5.70 19.55
C TYR A 74 -9.48 5.85 19.39
N ASP A 75 -10.03 5.27 18.33
CA ASP A 75 -11.47 5.03 18.17
C ASP A 75 -11.71 3.53 17.85
N PRO A 76 -12.50 2.81 18.67
CA PRO A 76 -13.08 3.23 19.96
C PRO A 76 -12.04 3.70 21.00
N PRO A 77 -12.42 4.49 22.02
CA PRO A 77 -11.48 4.94 23.05
C PRO A 77 -10.84 3.79 23.82
N LEU A 78 -9.52 3.86 24.00
CA LEU A 78 -8.74 2.94 24.83
C LEU A 78 -8.00 3.74 25.91
N GLU A 79 -8.05 3.25 27.16
CA GLU A 79 -7.33 3.87 28.29
C GLU A 79 -5.83 3.53 28.27
N ASP A 80 -5.49 2.29 27.89
CA ASP A 80 -4.10 1.77 27.87
C ASP A 80 -3.53 1.62 26.45
N GLY A 81 -4.04 2.43 25.50
CA GLY A 81 -3.57 2.38 24.10
C GLY A 81 -2.14 2.88 23.97
N THR A 82 -1.29 2.14 23.27
CA THR A 82 0.11 2.53 23.06
C THR A 82 0.18 3.79 22.19
N VAL A 83 1.04 4.75 22.54
CA VAL A 83 1.26 5.98 21.76
C VAL A 83 2.76 6.23 21.60
N PRO A 84 3.19 6.88 20.49
CA PRO A 84 4.60 7.23 20.31
C PRO A 84 5.06 8.24 21.38
N SER A 85 6.38 8.28 21.64
CA SER A 85 7.01 9.35 22.43
C SER A 85 6.71 10.74 21.86
N GLU A 86 6.91 11.78 22.66
CA GLU A 86 6.68 13.17 22.25
C GLU A 86 7.55 13.56 21.03
N GLU A 87 8.79 13.09 20.98
CA GLU A 87 9.70 13.30 19.85
C GLU A 87 9.19 12.63 18.56
N MET A 88 8.85 11.34 18.63
CA MET A 88 8.31 10.62 17.49
C MET A 88 6.95 11.14 17.06
N ARG A 89 6.13 11.63 17.99
CA ARG A 89 4.86 12.26 17.68
C ARG A 89 5.05 13.59 16.94
N ASN A 90 6.03 14.39 17.30
CA ASN A 90 6.35 15.62 16.57
C ASN A 90 6.79 15.31 15.12
N LEU A 91 7.66 14.29 14.96
CA LEU A 91 8.07 13.81 13.64
C LEU A 91 6.88 13.26 12.84
N GLU A 92 5.96 12.53 13.47
CA GLU A 92 4.76 11.97 12.84
C GLU A 92 3.81 13.08 12.34
N VAL A 93 3.63 14.14 13.12
CA VAL A 93 2.82 15.31 12.70
C VAL A 93 3.46 16.00 11.51
N GLU A 94 4.76 16.27 11.56
CA GLU A 94 5.50 16.88 10.44
C GLU A 94 5.45 15.99 9.18
N ALA A 95 5.60 14.67 9.35
CA ALA A 95 5.48 13.72 8.26
C ALA A 95 4.09 13.76 7.61
N ASN A 96 3.02 13.76 8.40
CA ASN A 96 1.66 13.83 7.86
C ASN A 96 1.42 15.11 7.05
N ASP A 97 1.98 16.25 7.48
CA ASP A 97 1.88 17.51 6.75
C ASP A 97 2.66 17.47 5.41
N VAL A 98 3.92 17.00 5.43
CA VAL A 98 4.76 16.89 4.23
C VAL A 98 4.17 15.89 3.24
N PHE A 99 3.78 14.70 3.71
CA PHE A 99 3.24 13.66 2.84
C PHE A 99 1.81 13.97 2.37
N SER A 100 1.06 14.84 3.05
CA SER A 100 -0.18 15.41 2.51
C SER A 100 0.09 16.26 1.26
N VAL A 101 1.17 17.04 1.26
CA VAL A 101 1.61 17.78 0.06
C VAL A 101 2.06 16.83 -1.05
N TYR A 102 2.82 15.79 -0.72
CA TYR A 102 3.20 14.73 -1.66
C TYR A 102 1.97 14.10 -2.34
N ARG A 103 0.97 13.71 -1.54
CA ARG A 103 -0.31 13.18 -2.03
C ARG A 103 -0.96 14.17 -3.01
N ASP A 104 -1.06 15.44 -2.66
CA ASP A 104 -1.72 16.41 -3.53
C ASP A 104 -0.98 16.61 -4.86
N GLN A 105 0.35 16.59 -4.85
CA GLN A 105 1.18 16.75 -6.05
C GLN A 105 1.11 15.52 -6.98
N TYR A 106 1.09 14.31 -6.44
CA TYR A 106 1.16 13.07 -7.23
C TYR A 106 -0.19 12.41 -7.50
N TYR A 107 -1.15 12.57 -6.59
CA TYR A 107 -2.46 11.90 -6.63
C TYR A 107 -3.64 12.86 -6.85
N GLU A 108 -3.41 14.19 -6.79
CA GLU A 108 -4.45 15.22 -6.96
C GLU A 108 -5.66 14.94 -6.03
N GLY A 109 -5.38 14.68 -4.76
CA GLY A 109 -6.33 14.32 -3.71
C GLY A 109 -6.24 12.86 -3.28
N GLY A 110 -7.33 12.32 -2.70
CA GLY A 110 -7.29 11.05 -1.98
C GLY A 110 -6.98 11.28 -0.50
N ILE A 111 -6.64 10.20 0.21
CA ILE A 111 -6.37 10.23 1.65
C ILE A 111 -4.95 9.72 1.87
N SER A 112 -4.26 10.30 2.85
CA SER A 112 -2.92 9.88 3.26
C SER A 112 -2.83 9.86 4.78
N SER A 113 -2.02 8.96 5.32
CA SER A 113 -1.74 8.89 6.75
C SER A 113 -0.33 8.38 6.98
N VAL A 114 0.34 8.94 7.98
CA VAL A 114 1.65 8.48 8.45
C VAL A 114 1.55 8.08 9.91
N TYR A 115 2.10 6.92 10.24
CA TYR A 115 2.24 6.42 11.61
C TYR A 115 3.70 6.13 11.91
N ILE A 116 4.20 6.58 13.06
CA ILE A 116 5.58 6.34 13.50
C ILE A 116 5.57 5.64 14.85
N TRP A 117 6.42 4.63 14.99
CA TRP A 117 6.68 3.90 16.23
C TRP A 117 8.17 3.76 16.45
N GLU A 118 8.63 4.08 17.65
CA GLU A 118 9.97 3.75 18.11
C GLU A 118 10.07 2.28 18.52
N ASP A 119 11.25 1.72 18.31
CA ASP A 119 11.68 0.45 18.87
C ASP A 119 12.69 0.70 20.01
N GLU A 120 13.07 -0.32 20.76
CA GLU A 120 13.90 -0.17 21.97
C GLU A 120 15.33 0.36 21.70
N ASP A 121 15.83 0.28 20.46
CA ASP A 121 17.22 0.54 20.08
C ASP A 121 17.45 1.89 19.35
N GLU A 122 16.75 2.97 19.72
CA GLU A 122 16.80 4.29 19.03
C GLU A 122 16.48 4.20 17.52
N SER A 123 15.86 3.10 17.12
CA SER A 123 15.36 2.86 15.77
C SER A 123 13.87 3.12 15.73
N PHE A 124 13.32 3.41 14.56
CA PHE A 124 11.89 3.62 14.42
C PHE A 124 11.36 3.10 13.10
N ILE A 125 10.06 2.82 13.08
CA ILE A 125 9.31 2.40 11.91
C ILE A 125 8.34 3.51 11.55
N ALA A 126 8.41 3.97 10.30
CA ALA A 126 7.43 4.87 9.72
C ALA A 126 6.60 4.12 8.68
N CYS A 127 5.28 4.16 8.83
CA CYS A 127 4.33 3.63 7.88
C CYS A 127 3.60 4.78 7.19
N PHE A 128 3.85 4.97 5.90
CA PHE A 128 3.16 5.92 5.06
C PHE A 128 2.16 5.22 4.14
N LEU A 129 0.91 5.70 4.16
CA LEU A 129 -0.22 5.10 3.48
C LEU A 129 -0.87 6.13 2.56
N ILE A 130 -1.27 5.69 1.36
CA ILE A 130 -2.08 6.49 0.43
C ILE A 130 -3.24 5.63 -0.06
N LYS A 131 -4.45 6.19 -0.02
CA LYS A 131 -5.62 5.63 -0.68
C LYS A 131 -6.22 6.64 -1.64
N LYS A 132 -6.42 6.20 -2.89
CA LYS A 132 -7.11 6.99 -3.91
C LYS A 132 -8.13 6.12 -4.62
N ASP A 133 -9.39 6.40 -4.36
CA ASP A 133 -10.49 5.87 -5.15
C ASP A 133 -10.77 6.81 -6.34
N GLY A 134 -11.12 6.19 -7.46
CA GLY A 134 -11.40 6.85 -8.72
C GLY A 134 -12.73 6.36 -9.28
N GLU A 135 -13.66 7.29 -9.47
CA GLU A 135 -14.92 7.01 -10.16
C GLU A 135 -14.87 7.57 -11.58
N GLY A 136 -15.38 6.80 -12.53
CA GLY A 136 -15.30 7.10 -13.96
C GLY A 136 -15.96 8.40 -14.39
N LYS A 137 -15.16 9.44 -14.67
CA LYS A 137 -15.60 10.61 -15.46
C LYS A 137 -15.11 10.58 -16.92
N ARG A 138 -14.20 9.66 -17.28
CA ARG A 138 -13.63 9.52 -18.63
C ARG A 138 -13.46 8.04 -19.00
N GLY A 139 -13.95 7.64 -20.17
CA GLY A 139 -13.83 6.27 -20.72
C GLY A 139 -14.90 5.29 -20.24
N HIS A 140 -14.58 3.98 -20.27
CA HIS A 140 -15.45 2.89 -19.81
C HIS A 140 -15.10 2.41 -18.39
N MET A 141 -14.16 3.08 -17.71
CA MET A 141 -13.82 2.79 -16.31
C MET A 141 -14.98 3.21 -15.43
N GLN A 142 -15.47 2.29 -14.61
CA GLN A 142 -16.52 2.57 -13.64
C GLN A 142 -15.88 2.94 -12.30
N ILE A 143 -15.03 2.05 -11.80
CA ILE A 143 -14.43 2.14 -10.47
C ILE A 143 -12.95 1.75 -10.58
N GLY A 144 -12.09 2.55 -9.96
CA GLY A 144 -10.68 2.24 -9.72
C GLY A 144 -10.34 2.49 -8.25
N SER A 145 -9.48 1.65 -7.68
CA SER A 145 -8.88 1.84 -6.35
C SER A 145 -7.37 1.73 -6.47
N TRP A 146 -6.67 2.66 -5.86
CA TRP A 146 -5.24 2.62 -5.66
C TRP A 146 -4.95 2.70 -4.16
N ASP A 147 -4.24 1.71 -3.65
CA ASP A 147 -3.81 1.66 -2.26
C ASP A 147 -2.29 1.46 -2.24
N ALA A 148 -1.55 2.38 -1.64
CA ALA A 148 -0.10 2.31 -1.48
C ALA A 148 0.29 2.26 0.00
N ILE A 149 1.19 1.34 0.33
CA ILE A 149 1.67 1.07 1.69
C ILE A 149 3.19 1.10 1.64
N HIS A 150 3.80 2.00 2.40
CA HIS A 150 5.24 2.19 2.50
C HIS A 150 5.65 2.04 3.96
N VAL A 151 6.30 0.92 4.28
CA VAL A 151 6.86 0.67 5.61
C VAL A 151 8.36 0.89 5.54
N ILE A 152 8.86 1.88 6.27
CA ILE A 152 10.27 2.21 6.37
C ILE A 152 10.75 1.88 7.77
N GLN A 153 11.76 1.03 7.85
CA GLN A 153 12.51 0.81 9.08
C GLN A 153 13.76 1.68 9.02
N VAL A 154 13.95 2.54 10.02
CA VAL A 154 15.10 3.42 10.18
C VAL A 154 15.91 2.89 11.35
N GLY A 155 17.11 2.39 11.07
CA GLY A 155 18.05 1.96 12.09
C GLY A 155 18.65 3.14 12.87
N PRO A 156 19.40 2.85 13.94
CA PRO A 156 20.03 3.88 14.77
C PRO A 156 20.98 4.75 13.95
N GLU A 157 21.15 6.00 14.38
CA GLU A 157 22.08 6.93 13.75
C GLU A 157 23.52 6.61 14.20
N GLU A 158 24.35 6.19 13.25
CA GLU A 158 25.77 5.92 13.44
C GLU A 158 26.60 6.88 12.59
N GLU A 159 27.50 7.64 13.22
CA GLU A 159 28.40 8.58 12.55
C GLU A 159 27.70 9.62 11.63
N GLY A 160 26.46 10.03 11.97
CA GLY A 160 25.68 10.98 11.18
C GLY A 160 24.91 10.35 10.01
N ALA A 161 24.85 9.02 9.93
CA ALA A 161 24.12 8.27 8.92
C ALA A 161 23.20 7.23 9.57
N ALA A 162 22.09 6.92 8.89
CA ALA A 162 21.17 5.88 9.32
C ALA A 162 20.94 4.88 8.18
N HIS A 163 20.66 3.63 8.54
CA HIS A 163 20.27 2.60 7.59
C HIS A 163 18.74 2.59 7.43
N TYR A 164 18.27 2.70 6.19
CA TYR A 164 16.86 2.71 5.84
C TYR A 164 16.51 1.44 5.07
N CYS A 165 15.44 0.77 5.48
CA CYS A 165 14.87 -0.38 4.78
C CYS A 165 13.40 -0.09 4.45
N LEU A 166 13.12 0.19 3.17
CA LEU A 166 11.77 0.48 2.67
C LEU A 166 11.16 -0.76 2.03
N ASN A 167 10.02 -1.18 2.55
CA ASN A 167 9.13 -2.17 1.94
C ASN A 167 7.89 -1.44 1.43
N SER A 168 7.63 -1.52 0.12
CA SER A 168 6.50 -0.85 -0.52
C SER A 168 5.60 -1.84 -1.22
N THR A 169 4.31 -1.76 -0.95
CA THR A 169 3.26 -2.49 -1.67
C THR A 169 2.31 -1.50 -2.31
N VAL A 170 2.00 -1.72 -3.59
CA VAL A 170 0.89 -1.02 -4.26
C VAL A 170 -0.14 -2.04 -4.71
N MET A 171 -1.38 -1.80 -4.34
CA MET A 171 -2.57 -2.52 -4.79
C MET A 171 -3.34 -1.65 -5.78
N LEU A 172 -3.72 -2.26 -6.91
CA LEU A 172 -4.52 -1.62 -7.94
C LEU A 172 -5.71 -2.52 -8.26
N SER A 173 -6.90 -1.96 -8.23
CA SER A 173 -8.12 -2.59 -8.73
C SER A 173 -8.79 -1.67 -9.74
N LEU A 174 -9.15 -2.22 -10.89
CA LEU A 174 -9.82 -1.51 -11.98
C LEU A 174 -11.00 -2.35 -12.45
N THR A 175 -12.18 -1.76 -12.41
CA THR A 175 -13.40 -2.34 -13.00
C THR A 175 -13.90 -1.42 -14.09
N THR A 176 -14.02 -1.99 -15.29
CA THR A 176 -14.61 -1.34 -16.45
C THR A 176 -15.90 -2.05 -16.81
N ASP A 177 -16.89 -1.28 -17.24
CA ASP A 177 -18.12 -1.84 -17.78
C ASP A 177 -18.45 -1.16 -19.09
N ASN A 178 -18.54 -1.97 -20.14
CA ASN A 178 -18.82 -1.51 -21.49
C ASN A 178 -19.82 -2.46 -22.14
N LYS A 179 -20.86 -1.89 -22.75
CA LYS A 179 -21.89 -2.67 -23.44
C LYS A 179 -21.35 -3.56 -24.56
N GLN A 180 -20.22 -3.21 -25.17
CA GLN A 180 -19.62 -3.97 -26.28
C GLN A 180 -18.63 -5.04 -25.83
N SER A 181 -17.78 -4.75 -24.84
CA SER A 181 -16.74 -5.68 -24.36
C SER A 181 -17.11 -6.43 -23.08
N GLY A 182 -18.28 -6.13 -22.51
CA GLY A 182 -18.71 -6.65 -21.22
C GLY A 182 -17.97 -6.00 -20.04
N THR A 183 -18.19 -6.56 -18.87
CA THR A 183 -17.51 -6.16 -17.63
C THR A 183 -16.12 -6.79 -17.58
N PHE A 184 -15.11 -5.98 -17.31
CA PHE A 184 -13.72 -6.41 -17.17
C PHE A 184 -13.18 -5.90 -15.84
N ASN A 185 -12.65 -6.81 -15.02
CA ASN A 185 -11.99 -6.49 -13.76
C ASN A 185 -10.52 -6.91 -13.85
N LEU A 186 -9.64 -6.00 -13.43
CA LEU A 186 -8.21 -6.21 -13.32
C LEU A 186 -7.76 -5.74 -11.95
N SER A 187 -7.34 -6.67 -11.10
CA SER A 187 -6.96 -6.39 -9.72
C SER A 187 -5.70 -7.16 -9.34
N GLY A 188 -4.92 -6.62 -8.41
CA GLY A 188 -3.74 -7.28 -7.85
C GLY A 188 -2.86 -6.34 -7.04
N SER A 189 -1.65 -6.82 -6.71
CA SER A 189 -0.67 -6.05 -5.96
C SER A 189 0.75 -6.32 -6.46
N ILE A 190 1.65 -5.35 -6.25
CA ILE A 190 3.09 -5.52 -6.46
C ILE A 190 3.80 -5.03 -5.20
N ARG A 191 4.69 -5.86 -4.67
CA ARG A 191 5.58 -5.51 -3.55
C ARG A 191 7.02 -5.40 -4.03
N ARG A 192 7.75 -4.41 -3.53
CA ARG A 192 9.20 -4.25 -3.72
C ARG A 192 9.86 -3.78 -2.42
N GLN A 193 11.14 -4.10 -2.28
CA GLN A 193 11.97 -3.69 -1.16
C GLN A 193 13.21 -2.94 -1.68
N MET A 194 13.67 -1.94 -0.94
CA MET A 194 14.97 -1.30 -1.13
C MET A 194 15.59 -0.98 0.22
N SER A 195 16.92 -1.00 0.29
CA SER A 195 17.66 -0.59 1.48
C SER A 195 18.82 0.31 1.08
N MET A 196 19.10 1.32 1.90
CA MET A 196 20.20 2.27 1.69
C MET A 196 20.66 2.89 3.00
N THR A 197 21.94 3.23 3.09
CA THR A 197 22.49 4.00 4.20
C THR A 197 22.69 5.43 3.73
N LEU A 198 22.04 6.39 4.40
CA LEU A 198 22.04 7.80 4.02
C LEU A 198 22.45 8.68 5.21
N ALA A 199 23.18 9.77 4.92
CA ALA A 199 23.47 10.80 5.91
C ALA A 199 22.17 11.49 6.37
N VAL A 200 22.06 11.81 7.67
CA VAL A 200 20.87 12.40 8.29
C VAL A 200 20.96 13.94 8.36
N ALA A 201 21.89 14.55 7.63
CA ALA A 201 22.14 16.00 7.69
C ALA A 201 20.89 16.87 7.38
N ASP A 202 20.03 16.41 6.46
CA ASP A 202 18.78 17.10 6.08
C ASP A 202 17.54 16.55 6.82
N GLY A 203 17.73 15.66 7.81
CA GLY A 203 16.68 14.99 8.57
C GLY A 203 16.11 13.72 7.92
N HIS A 204 15.48 12.87 8.73
CA HIS A 204 14.93 11.58 8.28
C HIS A 204 13.81 11.74 7.24
N LEU A 205 12.95 12.75 7.37
CA LEU A 205 11.81 12.96 6.46
C LEU A 205 12.25 13.14 5.01
N VAL A 206 13.33 13.89 4.77
CA VAL A 206 13.86 14.12 3.42
C VAL A 206 14.35 12.82 2.80
N ASN A 207 15.06 12.00 3.58
CA ASN A 207 15.54 10.68 3.14
C ASN A 207 14.37 9.73 2.84
N MET A 208 13.40 9.65 3.75
CA MET A 208 12.21 8.82 3.57
C MET A 208 11.40 9.25 2.34
N GLY A 209 11.18 10.55 2.15
CA GLY A 209 10.45 11.10 1.00
C GLY A 209 11.11 10.73 -0.34
N LYS A 210 12.43 10.91 -0.46
CA LYS A 210 13.19 10.53 -1.67
C LYS A 210 13.08 9.03 -1.98
N MET A 211 13.20 8.18 -0.94
CA MET A 211 13.08 6.73 -1.11
C MET A 211 11.68 6.30 -1.57
N ILE A 212 10.64 6.88 -0.97
CA ILE A 212 9.24 6.61 -1.34
C ILE A 212 8.99 7.02 -2.77
N GLU A 213 9.36 8.25 -3.16
CA GLU A 213 9.18 8.79 -4.50
C GLU A 213 9.85 7.92 -5.57
N GLU A 214 11.10 7.50 -5.34
CA GLU A 214 11.82 6.61 -6.25
C GLU A 214 11.14 5.23 -6.35
N MET A 215 10.70 4.68 -5.22
CA MET A 215 10.05 3.37 -5.17
C MET A 215 8.68 3.37 -5.85
N GLU A 216 7.84 4.37 -5.59
CA GLU A 216 6.55 4.54 -6.25
C GLU A 216 6.71 4.68 -7.77
N GLY A 217 7.71 5.44 -8.23
CA GLY A 217 8.02 5.54 -9.66
C GLY A 217 8.33 4.17 -10.28
N LYS A 218 9.14 3.33 -9.61
CA LYS A 218 9.44 1.96 -10.05
C LYS A 218 8.22 1.04 -10.02
N LEU A 219 7.38 1.16 -8.98
CA LEU A 219 6.17 0.35 -8.84
C LEU A 219 5.13 0.71 -9.90
N ARG A 220 4.89 2.00 -10.15
CA ARG A 220 3.99 2.48 -11.20
C ARG A 220 4.39 1.96 -12.58
N ASN A 221 5.67 2.04 -12.92
CA ASN A 221 6.19 1.49 -14.18
C ASN A 221 6.00 -0.03 -14.27
N SER A 222 6.19 -0.75 -13.15
CA SER A 222 5.98 -2.21 -13.09
C SER A 222 4.50 -2.57 -13.26
N LEU A 223 3.60 -1.81 -12.64
CA LEU A 223 2.16 -1.98 -12.77
C LEU A 223 1.72 -1.80 -14.22
N ASP A 224 2.15 -0.72 -14.88
CA ASP A 224 1.78 -0.46 -16.28
C ASP A 224 2.17 -1.63 -17.22
N GLN A 225 3.41 -2.11 -17.10
CA GLN A 225 3.93 -3.23 -17.90
C GLN A 225 3.18 -4.54 -17.63
N VAL A 226 2.86 -4.85 -16.37
CA VAL A 226 2.17 -6.10 -16.03
C VAL A 226 0.69 -6.02 -16.36
N TYR A 227 0.01 -4.98 -15.90
CA TYR A 227 -1.45 -4.85 -15.96
C TYR A 227 -1.95 -4.58 -17.38
N PHE A 228 -1.27 -3.74 -18.15
CA PHE A 228 -1.74 -3.36 -19.49
C PHE A 228 -0.91 -3.98 -20.63
N GLY A 229 0.34 -4.40 -20.33
CA GLY A 229 1.19 -5.13 -21.25
C GLY A 229 0.96 -6.64 -21.21
N LYS A 230 1.43 -7.30 -20.14
CA LYS A 230 1.47 -8.78 -20.06
C LYS A 230 0.09 -9.42 -20.05
N THR A 231 -0.89 -8.87 -19.32
CA THR A 231 -2.24 -9.47 -19.32
C THR A 231 -2.88 -9.44 -20.70
N ARG A 232 -2.69 -8.35 -21.44
CA ARG A 232 -3.18 -8.20 -22.82
C ARG A 232 -2.51 -9.21 -23.74
N GLU A 233 -1.19 -9.36 -23.64
CA GLU A 233 -0.43 -10.36 -24.40
C GLU A 233 -0.96 -11.78 -24.14
N MET A 234 -1.23 -12.13 -22.88
CA MET A 234 -1.79 -13.43 -22.51
C MET A 234 -3.17 -13.66 -23.14
N VAL A 235 -4.08 -12.68 -23.05
CA VAL A 235 -5.41 -12.77 -23.67
C VAL A 235 -5.31 -12.94 -25.19
N CYS A 236 -4.45 -12.16 -25.85
CA CYS A 236 -4.21 -12.28 -27.29
C CYS A 236 -3.55 -13.61 -27.67
N THR A 237 -2.78 -14.24 -26.79
CA THR A 237 -2.18 -15.55 -27.05
C THR A 237 -3.21 -16.68 -26.95
N LEU A 238 -4.14 -16.60 -26.00
CA LEU A 238 -5.24 -17.57 -25.85
C LEU A 238 -6.20 -17.54 -27.05
N ARG A 239 -6.44 -16.35 -27.61
CA ARG A 239 -7.23 -16.18 -28.81
C ARG A 239 -6.57 -15.17 -29.75
N PRO A 240 -5.69 -15.63 -30.66
CA PRO A 240 -5.01 -14.76 -31.60
C PRO A 240 -6.00 -13.97 -32.45
N PRO A 241 -5.75 -12.68 -32.70
CA PRO A 241 -6.54 -11.94 -33.67
C PRO A 241 -6.41 -12.61 -35.05
N PRO A 242 -7.47 -12.60 -35.88
CA PRO A 242 -7.48 -13.25 -37.19
C PRO A 242 -6.35 -12.75 -38.11
N GLU A 243 -5.90 -11.51 -37.95
CA GLU A 243 -4.78 -10.91 -38.69
C GLU A 243 -3.43 -11.61 -38.44
N VAL A 244 -3.24 -12.22 -37.27
CA VAL A 244 -2.02 -12.94 -36.89
C VAL A 244 -2.03 -14.37 -37.45
N LEU A 245 -3.21 -14.98 -37.58
CA LEU A 245 -3.40 -16.31 -38.17
C LEU A 245 -3.09 -16.32 -39.67
N ASN A 246 -3.47 -15.26 -40.40
CA ASN A 246 -3.22 -15.14 -41.84
C ASN A 246 -1.74 -15.00 -42.23
N ARG A 247 -0.85 -14.67 -41.27
CA ARG A 247 0.61 -14.57 -41.53
C ARG A 247 1.35 -15.90 -41.35
N ARG A 248 0.70 -16.96 -40.85
CA ARG A 248 1.36 -18.24 -40.52
C ARG A 248 1.12 -19.37 -41.52
N LEU A 249 0.38 -19.14 -42.60
CA LEU A 249 0.25 -20.12 -43.68
C LEU A 249 1.35 -19.84 -44.71
N PRO A 250 2.42 -20.65 -44.81
CA PRO A 250 3.17 -20.72 -46.05
C PRO A 250 2.28 -21.35 -47.12
N ASP A 251 2.25 -20.75 -48.31
CA ASP A 251 1.66 -21.38 -49.50
C ASP A 251 2.32 -22.75 -49.72
N SER A 252 1.49 -23.74 -50.03
CA SER A 252 1.83 -25.16 -50.21
C SER A 252 2.85 -25.40 -51.32
#